data_AF-A0A2I0L1R6-F1
#
_entry.id   AF-A0A2I0L1R6-F1
#
_cell.length_a   1.000
_cell.length_b   1.000
_cell.length_c   1.000
_cell.angle_alpha   90.00
_cell.angle_beta   90.00
_cell.angle_gamma   90.00
#
_symmetry.space_group_name_H-M   'P 1'
#
loop_
_entity.id
_entity.type
_entity.pdbx_description
1 polymer ?
#
loop_
_entity_poly.entity_id
_entity_poly.type
_entity_poly.pdbx_seq_one_letter_code
_entity_poly.pdbx_strand_id
1 'polypeptide(L)'
;MKEVQRVMATLAFKSSTECATYKVLFEPKQWELLVDLFKQEFCRLYGMTVEPLLNIYLQAGLSALKTPYCYEDDCSKEDPLSQESFRKLAMPLPYSKQHHSKLVCYITKELMDTENPPLVLPNGYVYSTKALEEMAKKNDGKITCPRSGLVCNYTDLVKAYIS
;
A
#
# COMPACT_ATOMS: atom_id res chain seq x y z
N MET A 1 21.37 -0.68 44.38
CA MET A 1 21.23 -0.78 45.85
C MET A 1 19.90 -0.20 46.36
N LYS A 2 19.51 1.03 45.98
CA LYS A 2 18.24 1.65 46.42
C LYS A 2 16.98 0.84 46.08
N GLU A 3 16.91 0.28 44.86
CA GLU A 3 15.77 -0.58 44.46
C GLU A 3 15.67 -1.87 45.29
N VAL A 4 16.80 -2.51 45.60
CA VAL A 4 16.83 -3.70 46.46
C VAL A 4 16.35 -3.37 47.86
N GLN A 5 16.78 -2.23 48.43
CA GLN A 5 16.29 -1.77 49.73
C GLN A 5 14.78 -1.49 49.71
N ARG A 6 14.26 -0.96 48.59
CA ARG A 6 12.83 -0.70 48.41
C ARG A 6 12.02 -2.00 48.31
N VAL A 7 12.54 -3.02 47.64
CA VAL A 7 11.91 -4.35 47.57
C VAL A 7 12.01 -5.07 48.90
N MET A 8 13.12 -4.98 49.64
CA MET A 8 13.25 -5.61 50.97
C MET A 8 12.19 -5.12 51.96
N ALA A 9 11.67 -3.91 51.80
CA ALA A 9 10.56 -3.39 52.61
C ALA A 9 9.25 -4.17 52.39
N THR A 10 9.06 -4.87 51.27
CA THR A 10 7.87 -5.72 51.03
C THR A 10 7.82 -6.94 51.94
N LEU A 11 8.92 -7.29 52.62
CA LEU A 11 8.93 -8.30 53.67
C LEU A 11 8.26 -7.82 54.97
N ALA A 12 8.23 -6.50 55.20
CA ALA A 12 7.62 -5.89 56.39
C ALA A 12 6.19 -5.38 56.12
N PHE A 13 5.88 -4.94 54.89
CA PHE A 13 4.57 -4.43 54.50
C PHE A 13 3.72 -5.49 53.79
N LYS A 14 2.46 -5.65 54.21
CA LYS A 14 1.47 -6.51 53.54
C LYS A 14 0.90 -5.82 52.29
N SER A 15 0.29 -6.60 51.41
CA SER A 15 -0.38 -6.11 50.18
C SER A 15 -1.50 -5.08 50.45
N SER A 16 -2.04 -5.03 51.66
CA SER A 16 -3.06 -4.06 52.11
C SER A 16 -2.46 -2.75 52.65
N THR A 17 -1.22 -2.40 52.31
CA THR A 17 -0.58 -1.19 52.85
C THR A 17 -1.18 0.10 52.26
N GLU A 18 -1.35 1.11 53.10
CA GLU A 18 -1.74 2.47 52.70
C GLU A 18 -0.55 3.33 52.25
N CYS A 19 0.68 2.83 52.42
CA CYS A 19 1.87 3.53 51.97
C CYS A 19 1.99 3.46 50.44
N ALA A 20 1.69 4.57 49.76
CA ALA A 20 1.71 4.66 48.30
C ALA A 20 3.03 4.17 47.66
N THR A 21 4.17 4.43 48.32
CA THR A 21 5.51 4.05 47.83
C THR A 21 5.69 2.54 47.63
N TYR A 22 5.06 1.72 48.47
CA TYR A 22 5.14 0.26 48.44
C TYR A 22 3.88 -0.40 47.88
N LYS A 23 2.73 0.27 47.98
CA LYS A 23 1.46 -0.18 47.39
C LYS A 23 1.60 -0.47 45.89
N VAL A 24 2.29 0.41 45.17
CA VAL A 24 2.57 0.28 43.74
C VAL A 24 3.29 -1.04 43.40
N LEU A 25 4.14 -1.57 44.29
CA LEU A 25 4.86 -2.82 44.07
C LEU A 25 3.97 -4.07 44.16
N PHE A 26 2.83 -3.97 44.86
CA PHE A 26 1.85 -5.06 45.00
C PHE A 26 0.71 -4.97 43.98
N GLU A 27 0.68 -3.92 43.14
CA GLU A 27 -0.36 -3.76 42.14
C GLU A 27 -0.24 -4.85 41.06
N PRO A 28 -1.36 -5.46 40.64
CA PRO A 28 -1.35 -6.49 39.59
C PRO A 28 -0.84 -5.95 38.25
N LYS A 29 -0.94 -4.64 38.00
CA LYS A 29 -0.38 -3.97 36.81
C LYS A 29 1.14 -4.14 36.68
N GLN A 30 1.86 -4.32 37.79
CA GLN A 30 3.30 -4.58 37.75
C GLN A 30 3.62 -5.91 37.06
N TRP A 31 2.74 -6.92 37.17
CA TRP A 31 2.90 -8.18 36.46
C TRP A 31 2.73 -8.01 34.95
N GLU A 32 1.74 -7.23 34.50
CA GLU A 32 1.56 -6.92 33.08
C GLU A 32 2.80 -6.19 32.52
N LEU A 33 3.29 -5.17 33.24
CA LEU A 33 4.50 -4.45 32.89
C LEU A 33 5.73 -5.38 32.83
N LEU A 34 5.87 -6.29 33.79
CA LEU A 34 6.99 -7.25 33.81
C LEU A 34 6.93 -8.20 32.61
N VAL A 35 5.74 -8.67 32.24
CA VAL A 35 5.52 -9.50 31.05
C VAL A 35 5.94 -8.75 29.78
N ASP A 36 5.56 -7.48 29.65
CA ASP A 36 5.92 -6.68 28.48
C ASP A 36 7.42 -6.38 28.41
N LEU A 37 8.04 -6.04 29.55
CA LEU A 37 9.50 -5.85 29.64
C LEU A 37 10.24 -7.15 29.27
N PHE A 38 9.76 -8.29 29.76
CA PHE A 38 10.37 -9.58 29.44
C PHE A 38 10.26 -9.90 27.95
N LYS A 39 9.10 -9.69 27.32
CA LYS A 39 8.93 -9.87 25.86
C LYS A 39 9.86 -8.94 25.08
N GLN A 40 9.97 -7.68 25.47
CA GLN A 40 10.84 -6.71 24.82
C GLN A 40 12.31 -7.12 24.91
N GLU A 41 12.78 -7.50 26.10
CA GLU A 41 14.16 -7.95 26.31
C GLU A 41 14.45 -9.28 25.62
N PHE A 42 13.49 -10.21 25.60
CA PHE A 42 13.59 -11.45 24.82
C PHE A 42 13.80 -11.14 23.33
N CYS A 43 12.92 -10.33 22.74
CA CYS A 43 13.07 -9.90 21.35
C CYS A 43 14.42 -9.23 21.11
N ARG A 44 14.85 -8.32 22.00
CA ARG A 44 16.13 -7.61 21.91
C ARG A 44 17.34 -8.57 21.97
N LEU A 45 17.32 -9.54 22.88
CA LEU A 45 18.40 -10.52 23.07
C LEU A 45 18.58 -11.39 21.82
N TYR A 46 17.49 -11.81 21.20
CA TYR A 46 17.51 -12.64 19.99
C TYR A 46 17.54 -11.84 18.68
N GLY A 47 17.61 -10.50 18.75
CA GLY A 47 17.59 -9.63 17.56
C GLY A 47 16.27 -9.70 16.77
N MET A 48 15.18 -10.10 17.41
CA MET A 48 13.84 -10.15 16.82
C MET A 48 13.13 -8.81 17.02
N THR A 49 12.19 -8.50 16.13
CA THR A 49 11.30 -7.35 16.28
C THR A 49 10.16 -7.69 17.25
N VAL A 50 9.68 -6.67 17.98
CA VAL A 50 8.49 -6.81 18.85
C VAL A 50 7.23 -7.02 18.00
N GLU A 51 7.17 -6.38 16.84
CA GLU A 51 6.15 -6.64 15.84
C GLU A 51 6.49 -7.86 14.98
N PRO A 52 5.51 -8.68 14.59
CA PRO A 52 5.74 -9.80 13.68
C PRO A 52 6.36 -9.33 12.36
N LEU A 53 7.45 -9.97 11.90
CA LEU A 53 8.10 -9.64 10.64
C LEU A 53 7.16 -9.66 9.44
N LEU A 54 6.18 -10.58 9.43
CA LEU A 54 5.14 -10.63 8.39
C LEU A 54 4.37 -9.31 8.28
N ASN A 55 4.07 -8.67 9.41
CA ASN A 55 3.37 -7.39 9.44
C ASN A 55 4.22 -6.30 8.78
N ILE A 56 5.50 -6.23 9.15
CA ILE A 56 6.45 -5.24 8.62
C ILE A 56 6.61 -5.40 7.10
N TYR A 57 6.82 -6.63 6.62
CA TYR A 57 6.95 -6.91 5.18
C TYR A 57 5.66 -6.62 4.42
N LEU A 58 4.51 -6.96 5.00
CA LEU A 58 3.21 -6.67 4.39
C LEU A 58 2.97 -5.17 4.30
N GLN A 59 3.23 -4.41 5.38
CA GLN A 59 3.17 -2.95 5.37
C GLN A 59 4.13 -2.34 4.34
N ALA A 60 5.37 -2.83 4.27
CA ALA A 60 6.33 -2.36 3.26
C ALA A 60 5.82 -2.60 1.83
N GLY A 61 5.27 -3.78 1.53
CA GLY A 61 4.65 -4.08 0.24
C GLY A 61 3.43 -3.20 -0.05
N LEU A 62 2.53 -3.03 0.92
CA LEU A 62 1.35 -2.18 0.78
C LEU A 62 1.72 -0.71 0.57
N SER A 63 2.80 -0.21 1.17
CA SER A 63 3.28 1.16 0.96
C SER A 63 3.71 1.43 -0.49
N ALA A 64 4.24 0.42 -1.18
CA ALA A 64 4.62 0.53 -2.59
C ALA A 64 3.39 0.51 -3.52
N LEU A 65 2.29 -0.12 -3.09
CA LEU A 65 1.06 -0.25 -3.86
C LEU A 65 0.02 0.83 -3.53
N LYS A 66 0.13 1.50 -2.38
CA LYS A 66 -0.85 2.48 -1.90
C LYS A 66 -0.92 3.69 -2.82
N THR A 67 -1.98 3.76 -3.62
CA THR A 67 -2.32 4.93 -4.44
C THR A 67 -3.58 5.61 -3.91
N PRO A 68 -3.83 6.89 -4.25
CA PRO A 68 -5.08 7.56 -3.91
C PRO A 68 -6.32 6.85 -4.47
N TYR A 69 -6.18 6.17 -5.62
CA TYR A 69 -7.27 5.47 -6.31
C TYR A 69 -7.71 4.17 -5.62
N CYS A 70 -6.89 3.62 -4.71
CA CYS A 70 -7.20 2.37 -4.00
C CYS A 70 -8.43 2.47 -3.07
N TYR A 71 -8.96 3.67 -2.85
CA TYR A 71 -10.12 3.95 -2.00
C TYR A 71 -11.41 4.27 -2.78
N GLU A 72 -11.32 4.37 -4.11
CA GLU A 72 -12.47 4.59 -5.00
C GLU A 72 -13.27 3.29 -5.19
N ASP A 73 -14.58 3.41 -5.47
CA ASP A 73 -15.48 2.26 -5.67
C ASP A 73 -15.16 1.47 -6.95
N ASP A 74 -14.50 2.09 -7.92
CA ASP A 74 -14.15 1.50 -9.22
C ASP A 74 -12.73 0.90 -9.24
N CYS A 75 -12.25 0.44 -8.09
CA CYS A 75 -10.94 -0.19 -7.95
C CYS A 75 -10.95 -1.61 -8.51
N SER A 76 -9.88 -1.99 -9.20
CA SER A 76 -9.74 -3.36 -9.73
C SER A 76 -9.76 -4.38 -8.60
N LYS A 77 -10.49 -5.49 -8.78
CA LYS A 77 -10.50 -6.61 -7.83
C LYS A 77 -9.13 -7.27 -7.63
N GLU A 78 -8.20 -7.00 -8.56
CA GLU A 78 -6.80 -7.46 -8.49
C GLU A 78 -5.94 -6.60 -7.55
N ASP A 79 -6.42 -5.44 -7.11
CA ASP A 79 -5.70 -4.60 -6.14
C ASP A 79 -5.84 -5.19 -4.73
N PRO A 80 -4.75 -5.55 -4.03
CA PRO A 80 -4.82 -6.01 -2.65
C PRO A 80 -5.48 -4.98 -1.71
N LEU A 81 -5.39 -3.67 -2.01
CA LEU A 81 -6.02 -2.62 -1.19
C LEU A 81 -7.56 -2.53 -1.35
N SER A 82 -8.14 -3.34 -2.24
CA SER A 82 -9.59 -3.57 -2.29
C SER A 82 -10.11 -4.28 -1.04
N GLN A 83 -9.25 -5.07 -0.36
CA GLN A 83 -9.61 -5.78 0.87
C GLN A 83 -9.52 -4.86 2.09
N GLU A 84 -10.57 -4.86 2.92
CA GLU A 84 -10.67 -4.00 4.11
C GLU A 84 -9.54 -4.26 5.13
N SER A 85 -9.12 -5.52 5.28
CA SER A 85 -8.01 -5.93 6.17
C SER A 85 -6.69 -5.25 5.79
N PHE A 86 -6.33 -5.29 4.50
CA PHE A 86 -5.12 -4.64 3.99
C PHE A 86 -5.25 -3.11 4.00
N ARG A 87 -6.45 -2.58 3.78
CA ARG A 87 -6.70 -1.14 3.85
C ARG A 87 -6.51 -0.58 5.27
N LYS A 88 -6.95 -1.30 6.30
CA LYS A 88 -6.70 -0.95 7.71
C LYS A 88 -5.20 -0.92 8.01
N LEU A 89 -4.48 -1.92 7.52
CA LEU A 89 -3.03 -2.01 7.72
C LEU A 89 -2.26 -0.91 6.98
N ALA A 90 -2.76 -0.51 5.81
CA ALA A 90 -2.15 0.50 4.97
C ALA A 90 -2.51 1.93 5.38
N MET A 91 -3.50 2.15 6.26
CA MET A 91 -3.97 3.48 6.65
C MET A 91 -2.85 4.43 7.12
N PRO A 92 -1.93 4.05 8.03
CA PRO A 92 -0.85 4.93 8.48
C PRO A 92 0.30 5.07 7.47
N LEU A 93 0.33 4.27 6.40
CA LEU A 93 1.44 4.24 5.45
C LEU A 93 1.40 5.41 4.47
N PRO A 94 2.56 5.89 3.99
CA PRO A 94 2.62 6.91 2.95
C PRO A 94 2.05 6.38 1.62
N TYR A 95 1.59 7.31 0.77
CA TYR A 95 1.24 6.98 -0.61
C TYR A 95 2.50 6.73 -1.44
N SER A 96 2.42 5.75 -2.34
CA SER A 96 3.45 5.45 -3.32
C SER A 96 3.64 6.62 -4.27
N LYS A 97 4.89 7.09 -4.41
CA LYS A 97 5.25 8.10 -5.40
C LYS A 97 5.38 7.43 -6.76
N GLN A 98 4.31 7.43 -7.54
CA GLN A 98 4.41 7.09 -8.96
C GLN A 98 4.88 8.33 -9.74
N HIS A 99 6.17 8.40 -10.03
CA HIS A 99 6.75 9.48 -10.85
C HIS A 99 6.41 9.36 -12.34
N HIS A 100 5.99 8.17 -12.80
CA HIS A 100 5.71 7.93 -14.21
C HIS A 100 4.42 7.12 -14.38
N SER A 101 3.41 7.74 -15.00
CA SER A 101 2.24 7.01 -15.49
C SER A 101 2.65 6.15 -16.68
N LYS A 102 2.44 4.83 -16.59
CA LYS A 102 2.60 3.91 -17.71
C LYS A 102 1.25 3.74 -18.40
N LEU A 103 1.15 4.16 -19.66
CA LEU A 103 -0.06 3.91 -20.43
C LEU A 103 -0.07 2.48 -20.97
N VAL A 104 -1.24 1.84 -20.91
CA VAL A 104 -1.48 0.52 -21.47
C VAL A 104 -2.63 0.61 -22.45
N CYS A 105 -2.44 0.04 -23.64
CA CYS A 105 -3.45 0.09 -24.68
C CYS A 105 -4.70 -0.71 -24.29
N TYR A 106 -5.88 -0.14 -24.51
CA TYR A 106 -7.14 -0.83 -24.25
C TYR A 106 -7.35 -2.09 -25.13
N ILE A 107 -6.83 -2.07 -26.36
CA ILE A 107 -7.05 -3.13 -27.37
C ILE A 107 -5.99 -4.23 -27.21
N THR A 108 -4.71 -3.89 -27.36
CA THR A 108 -3.62 -4.87 -27.35
C THR A 108 -3.19 -5.28 -25.95
N LYS A 109 -3.58 -4.53 -24.91
CA LYS A 109 -3.09 -4.67 -23.53
C LYS A 109 -1.57 -4.53 -23.40
N GLU A 110 -0.91 -4.01 -24.43
CA GLU A 110 0.53 -3.71 -24.42
C GLU A 110 0.81 -2.31 -23.88
N LEU A 111 2.02 -2.13 -23.37
CA LEU A 111 2.50 -0.84 -22.88
C LEU A 111 2.72 0.13 -24.05
N MET A 112 2.42 1.40 -23.80
CA MET A 112 2.54 2.49 -24.75
C MET A 112 3.77 3.32 -24.37
N ASP A 113 4.84 3.18 -25.14
CA ASP A 113 6.16 3.77 -24.89
C ASP A 113 6.67 4.54 -26.11
N THR A 114 7.99 4.75 -26.18
CA THR A 114 8.65 5.43 -27.30
C THR A 114 8.53 4.67 -28.62
N GLU A 115 8.48 3.34 -28.59
CA GLU A 115 8.33 2.49 -29.79
C GLU A 115 6.85 2.33 -30.18
N ASN A 116 5.95 2.33 -29.21
CA ASN A 116 4.51 2.18 -29.37
C ASN A 116 3.74 3.37 -28.80
N PRO A 117 3.89 4.58 -29.36
CA PRO A 117 3.39 5.79 -28.72
C PRO A 117 1.85 5.88 -28.71
N PRO A 118 1.29 6.69 -27.78
CA PRO A 118 -0.13 7.01 -27.76
C PRO A 118 -0.56 7.88 -28.94
N LEU A 119 -1.62 7.44 -29.63
CA LEU A 119 -2.37 8.20 -30.63
C LEU A 119 -3.78 8.48 -30.12
N VAL A 120 -4.25 9.71 -30.35
CA VAL A 120 -5.55 10.23 -29.91
C VAL A 120 -6.47 10.31 -31.11
N LEU A 121 -7.67 9.73 -30.98
CA LEU A 121 -8.74 9.88 -31.96
C LEU A 121 -9.45 11.24 -31.81
N PRO A 122 -10.20 11.71 -32.82
CA PRO A 122 -10.97 12.95 -32.75
C PRO A 122 -11.98 13.03 -31.59
N ASN A 123 -12.42 11.88 -31.05
CA ASN A 123 -13.30 11.79 -29.87
C ASN A 123 -12.55 11.87 -28.52
N GLY A 124 -11.22 12.03 -28.52
CA GLY A 124 -10.40 12.13 -27.32
C GLY A 124 -9.93 10.79 -26.73
N TYR A 125 -10.32 9.64 -27.29
CA TYR A 125 -9.82 8.35 -26.81
C TYR A 125 -8.42 8.06 -27.33
N VAL A 126 -7.59 7.43 -26.49
CA VAL A 126 -6.18 7.15 -26.76
C VAL A 126 -5.94 5.65 -26.91
N TYR A 127 -5.24 5.26 -27.98
CA TYR A 127 -4.82 3.89 -28.27
C TYR A 127 -3.37 3.89 -28.77
N SER A 128 -2.77 2.70 -28.90
CA SER A 128 -1.38 2.57 -29.32
C SER A 128 -1.25 2.56 -30.84
N THR A 129 -0.11 3.03 -31.36
CA THR A 129 0.18 2.99 -32.81
C THR A 129 -0.02 1.59 -33.38
N LYS A 130 0.56 0.56 -32.74
CA LYS A 130 0.43 -0.84 -33.19
C LYS A 130 -1.04 -1.26 -33.32
N ALA A 131 -1.87 -0.95 -32.32
CA ALA A 131 -3.29 -1.31 -32.33
C ALA A 131 -4.04 -0.63 -33.48
N LEU A 132 -3.77 0.65 -33.72
CA LEU A 132 -4.44 1.43 -34.75
C LEU A 132 -3.95 1.05 -36.16
N GLU A 133 -2.66 0.74 -36.33
CA GLU A 133 -2.11 0.23 -37.59
C GLU A 133 -2.69 -1.13 -37.96
N GLU A 134 -2.79 -2.06 -37.01
CA GLU A 134 -3.42 -3.37 -37.26
C GLU A 134 -4.90 -3.22 -37.62
N MET A 135 -5.60 -2.31 -36.97
CA MET A 135 -7.00 -2.02 -37.27
C MET A 135 -7.16 -1.42 -38.66
N ALA A 136 -6.32 -0.44 -39.02
CA ALA A 136 -6.34 0.18 -40.34
C ALA A 136 -6.00 -0.82 -41.45
N LYS A 137 -5.05 -1.74 -41.23
CA LYS A 137 -4.73 -2.81 -42.20
C LYS A 137 -5.90 -3.75 -42.45
N LYS A 138 -6.70 -4.06 -41.42
CA LYS A 138 -7.88 -4.93 -41.53
C LYS A 138 -9.09 -4.25 -42.14
N ASN A 139 -9.23 -2.94 -41.93
CA ASN A 139 -10.42 -2.15 -42.30
C ASN A 139 -10.16 -1.13 -43.42
N ASP A 140 -9.21 -1.42 -44.31
CA ASP A 140 -8.93 -0.61 -45.52
C ASP A 140 -8.66 0.88 -45.20
N GLY A 141 -7.81 1.14 -44.21
CA GLY A 141 -7.39 2.48 -43.78
C GLY A 141 -8.32 3.18 -42.78
N LYS A 142 -9.46 2.57 -42.45
CA LYS A 142 -10.42 3.11 -41.47
C LYS A 142 -10.22 2.53 -40.07
N ILE A 143 -10.36 3.37 -39.06
CA ILE A 143 -10.26 2.99 -37.66
C ILE A 143 -11.61 3.20 -37.01
N THR A 144 -12.07 2.18 -36.28
CA THR A 144 -13.32 2.25 -35.52
C THR A 144 -13.01 2.22 -34.04
N CYS A 145 -13.42 3.26 -33.33
CA CYS A 145 -13.27 3.33 -31.88
C CYS A 145 -14.15 2.26 -31.20
N PRO A 146 -13.57 1.29 -30.45
CA PRO A 146 -14.37 0.23 -29.81
C PRO A 146 -15.29 0.72 -28.69
N ARG A 147 -15.08 1.94 -28.16
CA ARG A 147 -15.89 2.48 -27.06
C ARG A 147 -17.03 3.41 -27.51
N SER A 148 -16.82 4.15 -28.60
CA SER A 148 -17.78 5.14 -29.10
C SER A 148 -18.39 4.79 -30.46
N GLY A 149 -17.83 3.81 -31.18
CA GLY A 149 -18.23 3.46 -32.54
C GLY A 149 -17.83 4.49 -33.61
N LEU A 150 -17.12 5.57 -33.24
CA LEU A 150 -16.65 6.58 -34.19
C LEU A 150 -15.69 5.94 -35.20
N VAL A 151 -15.94 6.18 -36.49
CA VAL A 151 -15.04 5.80 -37.58
C VAL A 151 -14.25 7.02 -38.04
N CYS A 152 -12.92 6.93 -38.04
CA CYS A 152 -12.02 7.97 -38.52
C CYS A 152 -10.93 7.40 -39.42
N ASN A 153 -10.27 8.26 -40.19
CA ASN A 153 -9.12 7.85 -41.00
C ASN A 153 -7.84 7.90 -40.16
N TYR A 154 -6.82 7.16 -40.58
CA TYR A 154 -5.51 7.16 -39.90
C TYR A 154 -4.87 8.56 -39.87
N THR A 155 -5.12 9.40 -40.87
CA THR A 155 -4.60 10.78 -40.98
C THR A 155 -5.14 11.73 -39.92
N ASP A 156 -6.29 11.42 -39.33
CA ASP A 156 -6.96 12.31 -38.36
C ASP A 156 -6.44 12.09 -36.93
N LEU A 157 -5.52 11.13 -36.75
CA LEU A 157 -4.95 10.79 -35.45
C LEU A 157 -3.84 11.76 -35.05
N VAL A 158 -3.84 12.16 -33.79
CA VAL A 158 -2.82 13.06 -33.23
C VAL A 158 -1.98 12.30 -32.22
N LYS A 159 -0.65 12.47 -32.26
CA LYS A 159 0.25 11.88 -31.27
C LYS A 159 0.12 12.62 -29.94
N ALA A 160 -0.15 11.88 -28.87
CA ALA A 160 -0.12 12.43 -27.51
C ALA A 160 1.30 12.42 -26.95
N TYR A 161 1.63 13.47 -26.21
CA TYR A 161 2.87 13.59 -25.44
C TYR A 161 2.49 13.68 -23.97
N ILE A 162 3.16 12.88 -23.14
CA ILE A 162 2.92 12.80 -21.71
C ILE A 162 4.21 13.26 -21.04
N SER A 163 4.08 14.26 -20.17
CA SER A 163 5.18 14.81 -19.37
C SER A 163 5.13 14.26 -17.95
#